data_AF-A0AAP7UJ55-F1
#
_entry.id   AF-A0AAP7UJ55-F1
#
_cell.length_a   1.000
_cell.length_b   1.000
_cell.length_c   1.000
_cell.angle_alpha   90.00
_cell.angle_beta   90.00
_cell.angle_gamma   90.00
#
_symmetry.space_group_name_H-M   'P 1'
#
loop_
_entity.id
_entity.type
_entity.pdbx_description
1 polymer ?
#
loop_
_entity_poly.entity_id
_entity_poly.type
_entity_poly.pdbx_seq_one_letter_code
_entity_poly.pdbx_strand_id
1 'polypeptide(L)'
;MLDGKKLGALIQSKRKEQHLKQTEMAEALGLSRTYLSDIENGRYLPSTKTLSKIAIFINLDLNVLKMTEIQVIEEGGYDRATGACRSKAL
;
A
#
# COMPACT_ATOMS: atom_id res chain seq x y z
N MET A 1 4.76 7.88 -17.48
CA MET A 1 4.55 8.73 -16.26
C MET A 1 3.57 8.01 -15.35
N LEU A 2 3.77 7.98 -14.02
CA LEU A 2 2.94 7.17 -13.13
C LEU A 2 1.52 7.78 -12.98
N ASP A 3 0.49 7.06 -13.43
CA ASP A 3 -0.89 7.54 -13.38
C ASP A 3 -1.47 7.46 -11.95
N GLY A 4 -1.47 8.58 -11.23
CA GLY A 4 -1.98 8.65 -9.85
C GLY A 4 -3.43 8.19 -9.69
N LYS A 5 -4.28 8.36 -10.72
CA LYS A 5 -5.66 7.85 -10.73
C LYS A 5 -5.73 6.32 -10.75
N LYS A 6 -4.88 5.66 -11.55
CA LYS A 6 -4.84 4.18 -11.61
C LYS A 6 -4.33 3.60 -10.29
N LEU A 7 -3.29 4.22 -9.73
CA LEU A 7 -2.75 3.85 -8.41
C LEU A 7 -3.82 3.99 -7.32
N GLY A 8 -4.50 5.15 -7.26
CA GLY A 8 -5.54 5.41 -6.27
C GLY A 8 -6.70 4.42 -6.35
N ALA A 9 -7.17 4.12 -7.57
CA ALA A 9 -8.22 3.13 -7.79
C ALA A 9 -7.81 1.71 -7.36
N LEU A 10 -6.56 1.31 -7.62
CA LEU A 10 -6.03 0.01 -7.20
C LEU A 10 -5.96 -0.10 -5.68
N ILE A 11 -5.44 0.93 -5.00
CA ILE A 11 -5.40 0.99 -3.53
C ILE A 11 -6.81 0.88 -2.96
N GLN A 12 -7.77 1.62 -3.54
CA GLN A 12 -9.16 1.56 -3.11
C GLN A 12 -9.78 0.17 -3.29
N SER A 13 -9.52 -0.50 -4.42
CA SER A 13 -10.01 -1.85 -4.67
C SER A 13 -9.50 -2.83 -3.62
N LYS A 14 -8.19 -2.83 -3.37
CA LYS A 14 -7.57 -3.72 -2.39
C LYS A 14 -8.03 -3.46 -0.97
N ARG A 15 -8.25 -2.21 -0.59
CA ARG A 15 -8.86 -1.89 0.71
C ARG A 15 -10.27 -2.48 0.83
N LYS A 16 -11.09 -2.37 -0.22
CA LYS A 16 -12.46 -2.92 -0.23
C LYS A 16 -12.47 -4.45 -0.23
N GLU A 17 -11.51 -5.11 -0.89
CA GLU A 17 -11.32 -6.57 -0.84
C GLU A 17 -11.03 -7.06 0.60
N GLN A 18 -10.40 -6.22 1.42
CA GLN A 18 -10.19 -6.50 2.85
C GLN A 18 -11.35 -6.06 3.75
N HIS A 19 -12.45 -5.58 3.17
CA HIS A 19 -13.64 -5.06 3.88
C HIS A 19 -13.35 -3.90 4.85
N LEU A 20 -12.29 -3.14 4.62
CA LEU A 20 -11.90 -2.01 5.48
C LEU A 20 -12.55 -0.70 5.04
N LYS A 21 -12.97 0.11 6.00
CA LYS A 21 -13.29 1.53 5.81
C LYS A 21 -12.02 2.36 5.63
N GLN A 22 -12.15 3.53 5.02
CA GLN A 22 -11.03 4.47 4.90
C GLN A 22 -10.48 4.90 6.26
N THR A 23 -11.35 5.07 7.27
CA THR A 23 -10.93 5.43 8.64
C THR A 23 -10.07 4.34 9.26
N GLU A 24 -10.51 3.08 9.18
CA GLU A 24 -9.81 1.92 9.77
C GLU A 24 -8.42 1.74 9.15
N MET A 25 -8.32 1.82 7.82
CA MET A 25 -7.03 1.74 7.14
C MET A 25 -6.13 2.95 7.44
N ALA A 26 -6.70 4.15 7.51
CA ALA A 26 -5.93 5.36 7.81
C ALA A 26 -5.37 5.32 9.23
N GLU A 27 -6.18 4.90 10.21
CA GLU A 27 -5.76 4.70 11.61
C GLU A 27 -4.63 3.67 11.72
N ALA A 28 -4.77 2.52 11.05
CA ALA A 28 -3.74 1.47 11.05
C ALA A 28 -2.40 1.94 10.44
N LEU A 29 -2.44 2.89 9.50
CA LEU A 29 -1.26 3.44 8.83
C LEU A 29 -0.71 4.71 9.49
N GLY A 30 -1.41 5.25 10.49
CA GLY A 30 -1.09 6.55 11.11
C GLY A 30 -1.25 7.72 10.14
N LEU A 31 -2.23 7.64 9.24
CA LEU A 31 -2.56 8.67 8.25
C LEU A 31 -3.89 9.34 8.61
N SER A 32 -4.13 10.54 8.08
CA SER A 32 -5.47 11.11 8.14
C SER A 32 -6.39 10.43 7.12
N ARG A 33 -7.67 10.25 7.46
CA ARG A 33 -8.68 9.71 6.54
C ARG A 33 -8.82 10.55 5.27
N THR A 34 -8.72 11.87 5.39
CA THR A 34 -8.74 12.80 4.24
C THR A 34 -7.57 12.54 3.30
N TYR A 35 -6.36 12.38 3.85
CA TYR A 35 -5.17 12.10 3.05
C TYR A 35 -5.27 10.76 2.30
N LEU A 36 -5.76 9.70 2.96
CA LEU A 36 -6.02 8.42 2.30
C LEU A 36 -7.08 8.57 1.19
N SER A 37 -8.13 9.35 1.42
CA SER A 37 -9.14 9.64 0.40
C SER A 37 -8.55 10.37 -0.81
N ASP A 38 -7.66 11.34 -0.60
CA ASP A 38 -7.01 12.08 -1.68
C ASP A 38 -6.10 11.18 -2.52
N ILE A 39 -5.41 10.23 -1.88
CA ILE A 39 -4.62 9.20 -2.56
C ILE A 39 -5.53 8.30 -3.41
N GLU A 40 -6.61 7.76 -2.83
CA GLU A 40 -7.52 6.85 -3.54
C GLU A 40 -8.20 7.49 -4.74
N ASN A 41 -8.46 8.80 -4.68
CA ASN A 41 -9.04 9.55 -5.78
C ASN A 41 -7.99 10.06 -6.79
N GLY A 42 -6.70 9.78 -6.56
CA GLY A 42 -5.60 10.23 -7.40
C GLY A 42 -5.37 11.75 -7.38
N ARG A 43 -5.89 12.46 -6.37
CA ARG A 43 -5.67 13.90 -6.16
C ARG A 43 -4.27 14.17 -5.61
N TYR A 44 -3.72 13.23 -4.86
CA TYR A 44 -2.38 13.33 -4.29
C TYR A 44 -1.59 12.05 -4.53
N LEU A 45 -0.31 12.21 -4.93
CA LEU A 45 0.62 11.10 -5.05
C LEU A 45 1.39 10.96 -3.74
N PRO A 46 1.25 9.84 -2.99
CA PRO A 46 1.94 9.68 -1.72
C PRO A 46 3.46 9.64 -1.92
N SER A 47 4.20 9.98 -0.87
CA SER A 47 5.66 9.77 -0.86
C SER A 47 5.96 8.27 -0.97
N THR A 48 7.17 7.93 -1.44
CA THR A 48 7.63 6.54 -1.56
C THR A 48 7.48 5.77 -0.23
N LYS A 49 7.84 6.40 0.89
CA LYS A 49 7.69 5.83 2.23
C LYS A 49 6.23 5.49 2.56
N THR A 50 5.30 6.42 2.29
CA THR A 50 3.88 6.18 2.56
C THR A 50 3.30 5.15 1.61
N LEU A 51 3.69 5.18 0.34
CA LEU A 51 3.30 4.20 -0.65
C LEU A 51 3.74 2.78 -0.25
N SER A 52 4.98 2.62 0.21
CA SER A 52 5.48 1.33 0.71
C SER A 52 4.68 0.83 1.92
N LYS A 53 4.35 1.71 2.87
CA LYS A 53 3.50 1.34 4.02
C LYS A 53 2.12 0.86 3.59
N ILE A 54 1.48 1.61 2.69
CA ILE A 54 0.18 1.25 2.13
C ILE A 54 0.30 -0.11 1.47
N ALA A 55 1.26 -0.29 0.55
CA ALA A 55 1.45 -1.52 -0.21
C ALA A 55 1.67 -2.75 0.67
N ILE A 56 2.48 -2.64 1.72
CA ILE A 56 2.69 -3.72 2.69
C ILE A 56 1.36 -4.06 3.41
N PHE A 57 0.62 -3.04 3.86
CA PHE A 57 -0.63 -3.23 4.58
C PHE A 57 -1.71 -3.91 3.74
N ILE A 58 -1.88 -3.47 2.48
CA ILE A 58 -2.86 -4.08 1.57
C ILE A 58 -2.34 -5.30 0.79
N ASN A 59 -1.12 -5.76 1.11
CA ASN A 59 -0.41 -6.85 0.42
C ASN A 59 -0.40 -6.66 -1.11
N LEU A 60 -0.11 -5.43 -1.54
CA LEU A 60 0.01 -5.04 -2.95
C LEU A 60 1.47 -5.10 -3.37
N ASP A 61 1.76 -5.86 -4.43
CA ASP A 61 3.07 -5.81 -5.07
C ASP A 61 3.20 -4.53 -5.91
N LEU A 62 4.16 -3.68 -5.57
CA LEU A 62 4.45 -2.45 -6.30
C LEU A 62 4.96 -2.72 -7.73
N ASN A 63 5.44 -3.93 -8.02
CA ASN A 63 5.77 -4.32 -9.40
C ASN A 63 4.56 -4.29 -10.34
N VAL A 64 3.33 -4.42 -9.81
CA VAL A 64 2.09 -4.24 -10.59
C VAL A 64 2.01 -2.83 -11.18
N LEU A 65 2.57 -1.83 -10.49
CA LEU A 65 2.65 -0.46 -11.01
C LEU A 65 3.67 -0.30 -12.12
N LYS A 66 4.69 -1.18 -12.18
CA LYS A 66 5.66 -1.21 -13.29
C LYS A 66 5.06 -1.84 -14.54
N MET A 67 4.05 -2.71 -14.42
CA MET A 67 3.43 -3.39 -15.59
C MET A 67 2.68 -2.45 -16.54
N THR A 68 2.49 -1.17 -16.20
CA THR A 68 1.93 -0.19 -17.14
C THR A 68 2.92 0.26 -18.22
N GLU A 69 4.23 0.01 -18.06
CA GLU A 69 5.23 0.03 -19.13
C GLU A 69 6.27 -1.08 -18.84
N ILE A 70 6.26 -2.16 -19.63
CA ILE A 70 7.13 -3.34 -19.43
C ILE A 70 8.59 -2.92 -19.21
N GLN A 71 9.15 -3.24 -18.04
CA GLN A 71 10.56 -3.54 -17.87
C GLN A 71 10.67 -4.84 -17.06
N VAL A 72 11.04 -5.92 -17.75
CA VAL A 72 11.35 -7.21 -17.13
C VAL A 72 12.66 -7.05 -16.37
N ILE A 73 12.62 -7.23 -15.05
CA ILE A 73 13.82 -7.53 -14.26
C ILE A 73 13.40 -8.52 -13.18
N GLU A 74 13.88 -9.77 -13.30
CA GLU A 74 13.76 -10.80 -12.26
C GLU A 74 14.74 -10.48 -11.12
N GLU A 75 14.27 -10.55 -9.87
CA GLU A 75 14.88 -11.23 -8.71
C GLU A 75 14.45 -10.62 -7.36
N GLY A 76 14.17 -11.51 -6.38
CA GLY A 76 14.28 -11.22 -4.94
C GLY A 76 12.98 -11.31 -4.13
N GLY A 77 12.69 -12.49 -3.56
CA GLY A 77 11.56 -12.72 -2.67
C GLY A 77 11.67 -11.98 -1.33
N TYR A 78 10.54 -11.43 -0.85
CA TYR A 78 10.41 -10.88 0.49
C TYR A 78 9.82 -11.97 1.40
N ASP A 79 10.67 -12.61 2.18
CA ASP A 79 10.28 -13.63 3.14
C ASP A 79 9.51 -12.98 4.30
N ARG A 80 8.26 -13.40 4.55
CA ARG A 80 7.39 -12.84 5.61
C ARG A 80 7.77 -13.34 7.02
N ALA A 81 8.86 -14.07 7.15
CA ALA A 81 9.27 -14.72 8.39
C ALA A 81 10.22 -13.84 9.23
N THR A 82 9.70 -12.76 9.84
CA THR A 82 10.22 -12.22 11.11
C THR A 82 9.27 -11.18 11.72
N GLY A 83 7.98 -11.52 11.79
CA GLY A 83 7.06 -10.97 12.78
C GLY A 83 7.33 -11.61 14.14
N ALA A 84 8.51 -11.41 14.72
CA ALA A 84 8.81 -11.89 16.07
C ALA A 84 8.17 -10.94 17.10
N CYS A 85 6.87 -11.11 17.32
CA CYS A 85 6.23 -10.74 18.56
C CYS A 85 6.36 -11.91 19.52
N ARG A 86 7.31 -11.85 20.46
CA ARG A 86 7.13 -12.42 21.81
C ARG A 86 7.75 -11.48 22.83
N SER A 87 6.90 -11.08 23.77
CA SER A 87 7.08 -10.19 24.90
C SER A 87 8.14 -10.66 25.90
N LYS A 88 8.69 -9.69 26.66
CA LYS A 88 9.52 -9.85 27.87
C LYS A 88 8.94 -10.86 28.87
N ALA A 89 9.86 -11.41 29.69
CA ALA A 89 9.76 -11.72 31.12
C ALA A 89 10.05 -13.20 31.48
N LEU A 90 11.26 -13.47 31.99
CA LEU A 90 11.56 -13.83 33.38
C LEU A 90 13.07 -13.94 33.57
#